data_AF-A0A1G2L7D1-F1
#
_entry.id   AF-A0A1G2L7D1-F1
#
_cell.length_a   1.000
_cell.length_b   1.000
_cell.length_c   1.000
_cell.angle_alpha   90.00
_cell.angle_beta   90.00
_cell.angle_gamma   90.00
#
_symmetry.space_group_name_H-M   'P 1'
#
loop_
_entity.id
_entity.type
_entity.pdbx_description
1 polymer ?
#
loop_
_entity_poly.entity_id
_entity_poly.type
_entity_poly.pdbx_seq_one_letter_code
_entity_poly.pdbx_strand_id
1 'polypeptide(L)' 'MPERIVTFFKESRVELKKVRWPTREETIRYTIAVIAASAVLAMYLGAIDYILQLILNTFVF' A
#
# COMPACT_ATOMS: atom_id res chain seq x y z
N MET A 1 26.25 -26.17 -12.93
CA MET A 1 25.13 -25.22 -13.10
C MET A 1 24.53 -24.67 -11.79
N PRO A 2 24.43 -25.40 -10.65
CA PRO A 2 23.82 -24.84 -9.42
C PRO A 2 24.68 -23.78 -8.71
N GLU A 3 26.01 -23.80 -8.90
CA GLU A 3 26.94 -22.86 -8.27
C GLU A 3 26.68 -21.39 -8.65
N ARG A 4 26.24 -21.10 -9.88
CA ARG A 4 25.95 -19.73 -10.32
C ARG A 4 24.75 -19.12 -9.59
N ILE A 5 23.73 -19.92 -9.30
CA ILE A 5 22.51 -19.48 -8.61
C ILE A 5 22.84 -19.18 -7.15
N VAL A 6 23.59 -20.07 -6.48
CA VAL A 6 24.01 -19.87 -5.08
C VAL A 6 24.87 -18.61 -4.94
N THR A 7 25.79 -18.36 -5.88
CA THR A 7 26.61 -17.15 -5.92
C THR A 7 25.76 -15.90 -6.15
N PHE A 8 24.78 -15.93 -7.06
CA PHE A 8 23.86 -14.82 -7.31
C PHE A 8 23.06 -14.43 -6.06
N PHE A 9 22.51 -15.40 -5.33
CA PHE A 9 21.81 -15.13 -4.07
C PHE A 9 22.74 -14.59 -2.98
N LYS A 10 24.00 -15.05 -2.95
CA LYS A 10 25.01 -14.56 -2.00
C LYS A 10 25.38 -13.11 -2.29
N GLU A 11 25.59 -12.76 -3.55
CA GLU A 11 25.87 -11.39 -3.99
C GLU A 11 24.68 -10.46 -3.75
N SER A 12 23.46 -10.90 -4.11
CA SER A 12 22.21 -10.16 -3.86
C SER A 12 22.01 -9.87 -2.37
N ARG A 13 22.31 -10.83 -1.48
CA ARG A 13 22.24 -10.62 -0.02
C ARG A 13 23.25 -9.59 0.48
N VAL A 14 24.43 -9.50 -0.16
CA VAL A 14 25.45 -8.50 0.18
C VAL A 14 25.01 -7.10 -0.26
N GLU A 15 24.37 -6.96 -1.42
CA GLU A 15 23.80 -5.68 -1.87
C GLU A 15 22.60 -5.25 -1.03
N LEU A 16 21.70 -6.16 -0.68
CA LEU A 16 20.55 -5.88 0.18
C LEU A 16 20.95 -5.39 1.58
N LYS A 17 22.16 -5.73 2.06
CA LYS A 17 22.73 -5.18 3.30
C LYS A 17 23.22 -3.75 3.17
N LYS A 18 23.54 -3.28 1.95
CA LYS A 18 23.91 -1.88 1.69
C LYS A 18 22.68 -0.97 1.58
N VAL A 19 21.49 -1.55 1.43
CA VAL A 19 20.23 -0.79 1.41
C VAL A 19 20.00 -0.17 2.78
N ARG A 20 19.79 1.15 2.79
CA ARG A 20 19.40 1.88 4.00
C ARG A 20 17.90 1.68 4.19
N TRP A 21 17.54 0.68 4.99
CA TRP A 21 16.16 0.44 5.38
C TRP A 21 15.66 1.58 6.28
N PRO A 22 14.38 1.96 6.15
CA PRO A 22 13.79 2.96 7.01
C PRO A 22 13.85 2.50 8.48
N THR A 23 13.95 3.46 9.38
CA THR A 23 13.86 3.17 10.81
C THR A 23 12.45 2.68 11.17
N ARG A 24 12.32 2.03 12.33
CA ARG A 24 11.01 1.55 12.82
C ARG A 24 10.01 2.71 12.94
N GLU A 25 10.47 3.87 13.38
CA GLU A 25 9.65 5.08 13.52
C GLU A 25 9.18 5.61 12.17
N GLU A 26 10.07 5.73 11.18
CA GLU A 26 9.70 6.14 9.82
C GLU A 26 8.69 5.19 9.20
N THR A 27 8.88 3.88 9.38
CA THR A 27 7.97 2.85 8.87
C THR A 27 6.57 3.00 9.45
N ILE A 28 6.48 3.23 10.77
CA ILE A 28 5.19 3.46 11.45
C ILE A 28 4.54 4.74 10.92
N ARG A 29 5.30 5.84 10.79
CA ARG A 29 4.79 7.11 10.28
C ARG A 29 4.24 6.99 8.86
N TYR A 30 4.94 6.30 7.96
CA TYR A 30 4.45 6.04 6.62
C TYR A 30 3.20 5.17 6.60
N THR A 31 3.15 4.14 7.46
CA THR A 31 1.97 3.26 7.56
C THR A 31 0.75 4.05 8.03
N ILE A 32 0.90 4.90 9.06
CA ILE A 32 -0.18 5.76 9.55
C ILE A 32 -0.66 6.72 8.46
N ALA A 33 0.27 7.32 7.70
CA ALA A 33 -0.08 8.21 6.59
C ALA A 33 -0.91 7.49 5.52
N VAL A 34 -0.55 6.26 5.16
CA VAL A 34 -1.29 5.43 4.19
C VAL A 34 -2.68 5.06 4.73
N ILE A 35 -2.79 4.70 6.01
CA ILE A 35 -4.08 4.39 6.66
C ILE A 35 -4.98 5.63 6.62
N ALA A 36 -4.45 6.80 6.97
CA ALA A 36 -5.20 8.05 6.95
C ALA A 36 -5.70 8.40 5.53
N ALA A 37 -4.82 8.31 4.54
CA ALA A 37 -5.18 8.56 3.13
C ALA A 37 -6.25 7.58 2.62
N SER A 38 -6.09 6.28 2.95
CA SER A 38 -7.07 5.24 2.60
C SER A 38 -8.42 5.49 3.25
N ALA A 39 -8.46 5.91 4.52
CA ALA A 39 -9.69 6.22 5.24
C ALA A 39 -10.43 7.42 4.62
N VAL A 40 -9.69 8.47 4.23
CA VAL A 40 -10.26 9.62 3.51
C VAL A 40 -10.86 9.20 2.18
N LEU A 41 -10.15 8.39 1.40
CA LEU A 41 -10.64 7.90 0.12
C LEU A 41 -11.89 7.02 0.29
N ALA A 42 -11.89 6.13 1.29
CA ALA A 42 -13.02 5.28 1.60
C ALA A 42 -14.27 6.09 1.98
N MET A 43 -14.11 7.13 2.80
CA MET A 43 -15.22 8.03 3.14
C MET A 43 -15.73 8.79 1.92
N TYR A 44 -14.84 9.28 1.06
CA TYR A 44 -15.21 10.01 -0.15
C TYR A 44 -15.99 9.14 -1.13
N LEU A 45 -15.46 7.96 -1.46
CA LEU A 45 -16.13 7.02 -2.36
C LEU A 45 -17.44 6.53 -1.75
N GLY A 46 -17.44 6.14 -0.47
CA GLY A 46 -18.66 5.70 0.20
C GLY A 46 -19.76 6.76 0.26
N ALA A 47 -19.39 8.04 0.43
CA ALA A 47 -20.35 9.13 0.35
C ALA A 47 -20.96 9.28 -1.05
N ILE A 48 -20.13 9.15 -2.10
CA ILE A 48 -20.61 9.18 -3.49
C ILE A 48 -21.53 8.00 -3.76
N ASP A 49 -21.16 6.79 -3.36
CA ASP A 49 -21.99 5.59 -3.54
C ASP A 49 -23.35 5.74 -2.85
N TYR A 50 -23.39 6.35 -1.65
CA TYR A 50 -24.63 6.62 -0.94
C TYR A 50 -25.53 7.63 -1.68
N ILE A 51 -24.94 8.72 -2.19
CA ILE A 51 -25.67 9.73 -2.97
C ILE A 51 -26.22 9.12 -4.26
N LEU A 52 -25.40 8.33 -4.97
CA LEU A 52 -25.81 7.65 -6.18
C LEU A 52 -26.96 6.67 -5.92
N GLN A 53 -26.90 5.89 -4.83
CA GLN A 53 -27.99 5.00 -4.42
C GLN A 53 -29.29 5.76 -4.14
N LEU A 54 -29.21 6.91 -3.47
CA LEU A 54 -30.39 7.75 -3.19
C LEU A 54 -31.05 8.26 -4.48
N ILE A 55 -30.23 8.74 -5.42
CA ILE A 55 -30.70 9.23 -6.73
C ILE A 55 -31.32 8.09 -7.53
N LEU A 56 -30.64 6.95 -7.62
CA LEU A 56 -31.16 5.78 -8.36
C LEU A 56 -32.48 5.28 -7.80
N ASN A 57 -32.61 5.22 -6.47
CA ASN A 57 -33.87 4.81 -5.82
C ASN A 57 -35.01 5.79 -6.16
N THR A 58 -34.73 7.10 -6.18
CA THR A 58 -35.75 8.13 -6.44
C THR A 58 -36.18 8.23 -7.91
N PHE A 59 -35.29 7.91 -8.87
CA PHE A 59 -35.55 8.10 -10.30
C PHE A 59 -35.95 6.82 -11.06
N VAL A 60 -35.54 5.64 -10.58
CA VAL A 60 -35.77 4.36 -11.28
C VAL A 60 -36.96 3.59 -10.69
N PHE A 61 -37.25 3.76 -9.40
CA PHE A 61 -38.45 3.27 -8.72
C PHE A 61 -39.43 4.42 -8.46
#